data_AF-A0A452I1Q7-F1
#
_entry.id   AF-A0A452I1Q7-F1
#
_cell.length_a   1.000
_cell.length_b   1.000
_cell.length_c   1.000
_cell.angle_alpha   90.00
_cell.angle_beta   90.00
_cell.angle_gamma   90.00
#
_symmetry.space_group_name_H-M   'P 1'
#
loop_
_entity.id
_entity.type
_entity.pdbx_description
1 polymer ?
#
loop_
_entity_poly.entity_id
_entity_poly.type
_entity_poly.pdbx_seq_one_letter_code
_entity_poly.pdbx_strand_id
1 'polypeptide(L)'
;PIKRGVFLCLLLLMLWDSEYCIVYMAVMFLFLYGLFFLSDGPFGSCENKYCGLGRHCVVNREIGQAECGCLEHCKSHYKPVCGSDGEFYKNHCEVHRAACLKKQKVTIVHNEDCFFKGKWLDKVWNTLIRCIF
;
A
#
# COMPACT_ATOMS: atom_id res chain seq x y z
N PRO A 1 -42.44 9.37 44.52
CA PRO A 1 -42.81 8.71 43.24
C PRO A 1 -43.14 9.72 42.13
N ILE A 2 -42.22 10.68 41.95
CA ILE A 2 -42.34 11.91 41.14
C ILE A 2 -41.57 11.77 39.81
N LYS A 3 -41.17 10.55 39.41
CA LYS A 3 -40.20 10.36 38.30
C LYS A 3 -40.68 9.47 37.14
N ARG A 4 -41.97 9.39 36.86
CA ARG A 4 -42.48 8.70 35.63
C ARG A 4 -43.39 9.56 34.74
N GLY A 5 -44.11 10.55 35.28
CA GLY A 5 -44.97 11.43 34.49
C GLY A 5 -44.23 12.55 33.71
N VAL A 6 -43.13 13.07 34.26
CA VAL A 6 -42.36 14.17 33.63
C VAL A 6 -41.53 13.67 32.45
N PHE A 7 -41.06 12.41 32.50
CA PHE A 7 -40.26 11.81 31.43
C PHE A 7 -41.10 11.49 30.19
N LEU A 8 -42.37 11.08 30.37
CA LEU A 8 -43.30 10.84 29.27
C LEU A 8 -43.77 12.17 28.65
N CYS A 9 -43.95 13.22 29.47
CA CYS A 9 -44.28 14.56 28.99
C CYS A 9 -43.11 15.19 28.21
N LEU A 10 -41.87 15.01 28.66
CA LEU A 10 -40.68 15.45 27.92
C LEU A 10 -40.42 14.61 26.66
N LEU A 11 -40.69 13.29 26.66
CA LEU A 11 -40.61 12.47 25.44
C LEU A 11 -41.69 12.84 24.41
N LEU A 12 -42.90 13.21 24.86
CA LEU A 12 -43.99 13.66 23.99
C LEU A 12 -43.77 15.08 23.47
N LEU A 13 -43.10 15.96 24.23
CA LEU A 13 -42.65 17.28 23.76
C LEU A 13 -41.47 17.19 22.77
N MET A 14 -40.69 16.11 22.79
CA MET A 14 -39.64 15.83 21.80
C MET A 14 -40.17 15.21 20.49
N LEU A 15 -41.48 14.93 20.40
CA LEU A 15 -42.13 14.26 19.27
C LEU A 15 -43.14 15.16 18.52
N TRP A 16 -43.30 16.43 18.87
CA TRP A 16 -44.36 17.27 18.30
C TRP A 16 -43.90 18.67 17.91
N ASP A 17 -43.00 18.76 16.92
CA ASP A 17 -42.88 19.92 16.01
C ASP A 17 -42.14 19.53 14.72
N SER A 18 -42.76 19.76 13.56
CA SER A 18 -42.29 19.41 12.20
C SER A 18 -40.94 20.06 11.83
N GLU A 19 -40.52 21.11 12.53
CA GLU A 19 -39.32 21.88 12.22
C GLU A 19 -38.05 21.22 12.80
N TYR A 20 -38.16 20.47 13.89
CA TYR A 20 -37.01 19.82 14.55
C TYR A 20 -36.53 18.55 13.85
N CYS A 21 -37.41 17.86 13.13
CA CYS A 21 -37.05 16.65 12.37
C CYS A 21 -36.08 16.99 11.21
N ILE A 22 -36.30 18.14 10.55
CA ILE A 22 -35.41 18.65 9.50
C ILE A 22 -34.05 19.05 10.08
N VAL A 23 -34.05 19.73 11.22
CA VAL A 23 -32.82 20.12 11.92
C VAL A 23 -32.02 18.88 12.34
N TYR A 24 -32.68 17.84 12.86
CA TYR A 24 -32.00 16.61 13.25
C TYR A 24 -31.40 15.86 12.05
N MET A 25 -32.14 15.75 10.95
CA MET A 25 -31.64 15.12 9.71
C MET A 25 -30.50 15.93 9.09
N ALA A 26 -30.55 17.27 9.14
CA ALA A 26 -29.48 18.15 8.69
C ALA A 26 -28.24 18.03 9.58
N VAL A 27 -28.40 17.98 10.90
CA VAL A 27 -27.30 17.79 11.86
C VAL A 27 -26.67 16.40 11.69
N MET A 28 -27.47 15.35 11.51
CA MET A 28 -26.97 14.01 11.20
C MET A 28 -26.29 13.94 9.83
N PHE A 29 -26.82 14.62 8.82
CA PHE A 29 -26.18 14.70 7.51
C PHE A 29 -24.85 15.44 7.60
N LEU A 30 -24.77 16.60 8.27
CA LEU A 30 -23.52 17.32 8.51
C LEU A 30 -22.53 16.55 9.39
N PHE A 31 -23.03 15.77 10.36
CA PHE A 31 -22.19 14.93 11.21
C PHE A 31 -21.65 13.72 10.44
N LEU A 32 -22.46 13.09 9.59
CA LEU A 32 -22.05 12.01 8.70
C LEU A 32 -21.15 12.50 7.56
N TYR A 33 -21.43 13.67 6.97
CA TYR A 33 -20.57 14.34 5.99
C TYR A 33 -19.25 14.78 6.65
N GLY A 34 -19.30 15.26 7.90
CA GLY A 34 -18.12 15.61 8.69
C GLY A 34 -17.27 14.40 9.08
N LEU A 35 -17.89 13.28 9.48
CA LEU A 35 -17.23 11.99 9.68
C LEU A 35 -16.65 11.43 8.37
N PHE A 36 -17.34 11.62 7.25
CA PHE A 36 -16.88 11.23 5.92
C PHE A 36 -15.70 12.09 5.44
N PHE A 37 -15.67 13.39 5.77
CA PHE A 37 -14.52 14.26 5.53
C PHE A 37 -13.34 14.01 6.48
N LEU A 38 -13.54 13.31 7.60
CA LEU A 38 -12.48 12.98 8.56
C LEU A 38 -11.75 11.67 8.23
N SER A 39 -12.31 10.81 7.37
CA SER A 39 -11.63 9.59 6.93
C SER A 39 -10.58 9.81 5.84
N ASP A 40 -10.61 10.95 5.13
CA ASP A 40 -9.65 11.28 4.07
C ASP A 40 -8.91 12.59 4.35
N GLY A 41 -8.36 12.73 5.56
CA GLY A 41 -7.34 13.76 5.82
C GLY A 41 -6.13 13.52 4.89
N PRO A 42 -5.60 14.55 4.21
CA PRO A 42 -4.44 14.40 3.33
C PRO A 42 -3.19 14.25 4.18
N PHE A 43 -2.92 13.04 4.67
CA PHE A 43 -1.57 12.64 5.06
C PHE A 43 -0.77 12.40 3.78
N GLY A 44 -0.56 13.49 3.03
CA GLY A 44 0.21 13.58 1.80
C GLY A 44 1.71 13.41 1.99
N SER A 45 2.14 12.76 3.06
CA SER A 45 3.54 12.58 3.38
C SER A 45 3.89 11.10 3.49
N CYS A 46 5.08 10.77 2.99
CA CYS A 46 5.68 9.44 3.12
C CYS A 46 6.20 9.14 4.54
N GLU A 47 6.04 10.08 5.48
CA GLU A 47 6.54 10.01 6.86
C GLU A 47 6.17 8.70 7.59
N ASN A 48 4.98 8.15 7.31
CA ASN A 48 4.54 6.90 7.94
C ASN A 48 3.88 5.91 6.96
N LYS A 49 4.15 6.05 5.66
CA LYS A 49 3.55 5.20 4.62
C LYS A 49 4.47 4.04 4.26
N TYR A 50 4.08 2.83 4.65
CA TYR A 50 4.79 1.62 4.28
C TYR A 50 4.34 1.10 2.91
N CYS A 51 5.20 1.26 1.90
CA CYS A 51 5.07 0.60 0.61
C CYS A 51 5.91 -0.67 0.68
N GLY A 52 5.27 -1.85 0.56
CA GLY A 52 5.92 -3.14 0.77
C GLY A 52 7.19 -3.40 -0.06
N LEU A 53 7.76 -4.59 0.08
CA LEU A 53 9.05 -4.97 -0.53
C LEU A 53 9.15 -4.59 -2.03
N GLY A 54 10.28 -3.98 -2.41
CA GLY A 54 10.53 -3.54 -3.79
C GLY A 54 9.76 -2.29 -4.22
N ARG A 55 9.05 -1.63 -3.30
CA ARG A 55 8.36 -0.35 -3.51
C ARG A 55 8.87 0.74 -2.57
N HIS A 56 8.73 1.99 -3.00
CA HIS A 56 9.03 3.16 -2.21
C HIS A 56 7.87 4.16 -2.29
N CYS A 57 7.73 4.96 -1.24
CA CYS A 57 6.71 5.99 -1.21
C CYS A 57 7.19 7.22 -1.99
N VAL A 58 6.35 7.73 -2.88
CA VAL A 58 6.59 8.94 -3.66
C VAL A 58 5.42 9.89 -3.47
N VAL A 59 5.68 11.18 -3.25
CA VAL A 59 4.61 12.17 -3.11
C VAL A 59 4.30 12.77 -4.48
N ASN A 60 3.06 12.61 -4.92
CA ASN A 60 2.57 13.28 -6.13
C ASN A 60 2.33 14.76 -5.81
N ARG A 61 3.08 15.64 -6.49
CA ARG A 61 3.06 17.10 -6.22
C ARG A 61 1.77 17.79 -6.69
N GLU A 62 1.04 17.18 -7.61
CA GLU A 62 -0.20 17.77 -8.16
C GLU A 62 -1.39 17.51 -7.24
N ILE A 63 -1.45 16.29 -6.68
CA ILE A 63 -2.55 15.83 -5.84
C ILE A 63 -2.22 16.01 -4.36
N GLY A 64 -0.95 16.20 -4.01
CA GLY A 64 -0.48 16.26 -2.63
C GLY A 64 -0.68 14.94 -1.88
N GLN A 65 -0.68 13.81 -2.59
CA GLN A 65 -0.92 12.49 -2.02
C GLN A 65 0.33 11.61 -2.09
N ALA A 66 0.53 10.82 -1.05
CA ALA A 66 1.57 9.81 -1.03
C ALA A 66 1.12 8.60 -1.87
N GLU A 67 1.94 8.13 -2.79
CA GLU A 67 1.70 6.97 -3.65
C GLU A 67 2.85 5.97 -3.53
N CYS A 68 2.58 4.68 -3.81
CA CYS A 68 3.62 3.65 -3.77
C CYS A 68 4.12 3.35 -5.19
N GLY A 69 5.35 3.78 -5.48
CA GLY A 69 6.05 3.48 -6.72
C GLY A 69 6.99 2.29 -6.60
N CYS A 70 7.43 1.74 -7.73
CA CYS A 70 8.53 0.76 -7.74
C CYS A 70 9.86 1.44 -7.40
N LEU A 71 10.79 0.75 -6.74
CA LEU A 71 12.13 1.31 -6.54
C LEU A 71 12.81 1.58 -7.88
N GLU A 72 13.39 2.76 -8.04
CA GLU A 72 14.23 3.06 -9.20
C GLU A 72 15.58 2.34 -9.10
N HIS A 73 16.19 2.35 -7.92
CA HIS A 73 17.53 1.82 -7.66
C HIS A 73 17.57 1.00 -6.37
N CYS A 74 18.18 -0.18 -6.44
CA CYS A 74 18.46 -1.02 -5.28
C CYS A 74 19.93 -0.84 -4.84
N LYS A 75 20.19 -1.03 -3.54
CA LYS A 75 21.57 -1.02 -3.02
C LYS A 75 22.37 -2.17 -3.65
N SER A 76 23.59 -1.87 -4.09
CA SER A 76 24.48 -2.83 -4.77
C SER A 76 25.11 -3.81 -3.79
N HIS A 77 24.29 -4.73 -3.26
CA HIS A 77 24.74 -5.90 -2.51
C HIS A 77 24.65 -7.13 -3.40
N TYR A 78 25.64 -8.01 -3.33
CA TYR A 78 25.65 -9.26 -4.10
C TYR A 78 25.24 -10.44 -3.20
N LYS A 79 23.99 -10.85 -3.31
CA LYS A 79 23.41 -12.01 -2.65
C LYS A 79 22.43 -12.67 -3.63
N PRO A 80 22.94 -13.48 -4.57
CA PRO A 80 22.14 -13.96 -5.68
C PRO A 80 20.98 -14.82 -5.19
N VAL A 81 19.82 -14.63 -5.79
CA VAL A 81 18.59 -15.36 -5.47
C VAL A 81 17.86 -15.74 -6.76
N CYS A 82 17.22 -16.91 -6.76
CA CYS A 82 16.36 -17.37 -7.84
C CYS A 82 14.93 -16.88 -7.64
N GLY A 83 14.35 -16.24 -8.64
CA GLY A 83 12.93 -15.89 -8.65
C GLY A 83 12.07 -17.05 -9.15
N SER A 84 10.79 -17.07 -8.76
CA SER A 84 9.79 -18.02 -9.24
C SER A 84 9.51 -17.91 -10.74
N ASP A 85 9.97 -16.83 -11.38
CA ASP A 85 9.98 -16.67 -12.83
C ASP A 85 11.13 -17.45 -13.51
N GLY A 86 12.03 -18.04 -12.73
CA GLY A 86 13.22 -18.74 -13.20
C GLY A 86 14.34 -17.81 -13.63
N GLU A 87 14.29 -16.54 -13.23
CA GLU A 87 15.36 -15.57 -13.47
C GLU A 87 16.26 -15.44 -12.23
N PHE A 88 17.55 -15.19 -12.46
CA PHE A 88 18.51 -14.90 -11.42
C PHE A 88 18.60 -13.40 -11.14
N TYR A 89 18.43 -13.04 -9.88
CA TYR A 89 18.52 -11.67 -9.39
C TYR A 89 19.77 -11.50 -8.53
N LYS A 90 20.42 -10.33 -8.64
CA LYS A 90 21.67 -10.03 -7.92
C LYS A 90 21.47 -9.96 -6.40
N ASN A 91 20.28 -9.55 -5.96
CA ASN A 91 19.89 -9.48 -4.55
C ASN A 91 18.36 -9.54 -4.38
N HIS A 92 17.92 -9.67 -3.13
CA HIS A 92 16.50 -9.69 -2.74
C HIS A 92 15.75 -8.43 -3.21
N CYS A 93 16.37 -7.24 -3.17
CA CYS A 93 15.73 -5.99 -3.60
C CYS A 93 15.41 -6.03 -5.10
N GLU A 94 16.33 -6.52 -5.94
CA GLU A 94 16.15 -6.64 -7.39
C GLU A 94 14.98 -7.56 -7.75
N VAL A 95 14.77 -8.66 -7.01
CA VAL A 95 13.61 -9.55 -7.24
C VAL A 95 12.31 -8.77 -7.05
N HIS A 96 12.16 -8.09 -5.92
CA HIS A 96 10.92 -7.36 -5.62
C HIS A 96 10.73 -6.14 -6.51
N ARG A 97 11.81 -5.47 -6.90
CA ARG A 97 11.79 -4.40 -7.90
C ARG A 97 11.30 -4.92 -9.24
N ALA A 98 11.85 -6.02 -9.73
CA ALA A 98 11.42 -6.64 -10.98
C ALA A 98 9.97 -7.13 -10.91
N ALA A 99 9.55 -7.71 -9.77
CA ALA A 99 8.16 -8.07 -9.51
C ALA A 99 7.22 -6.85 -9.63
N CYS A 100 7.63 -5.71 -9.07
CA CYS A 100 6.89 -4.46 -9.17
C CYS A 100 6.79 -3.97 -10.62
N LEU A 101 7.91 -3.93 -11.35
CA LEU A 101 7.97 -3.45 -12.73
C LEU A 101 7.19 -4.34 -13.70
N LYS A 102 7.30 -5.66 -13.55
CA LYS A 102 6.58 -6.65 -14.36
C LYS A 102 5.09 -6.77 -13.97
N LYS A 103 4.67 -6.10 -12.88
CA LYS A 103 3.35 -6.27 -12.25
C LYS A 103 3.00 -7.74 -11.98
N GLN A 104 4.04 -8.55 -11.69
CA GLN A 104 3.93 -9.99 -11.47
C GLN A 104 4.47 -10.34 -10.10
N LYS A 105 3.79 -11.22 -9.37
CA LYS A 105 4.27 -11.73 -8.09
C LYS A 105 5.43 -12.70 -8.34
N VAL A 106 6.66 -12.25 -8.09
CA VAL A 106 7.85 -13.09 -8.10
C VAL A 106 8.25 -13.39 -6.66
N THR A 107 8.22 -14.67 -6.29
CA THR A 107 8.71 -15.14 -4.99
C THR A 107 10.11 -15.70 -5.14
N ILE A 108 10.89 -15.69 -4.06
CA ILE A 108 12.20 -16.33 -4.07
C ILE A 108 12.00 -17.83 -3.93
N VAL A 109 12.60 -18.61 -4.82
CA VAL A 109 12.54 -20.08 -4.83
C VAL A 109 13.95 -20.64 -4.62
N HIS A 110 14.04 -21.95 -4.38
CA HIS A 110 15.31 -22.62 -4.14
C HIS A 110 16.18 -22.62 -5.40
N ASN A 111 17.50 -22.55 -5.22
CA ASN A 111 18.47 -22.28 -6.30
C ASN A 111 18.49 -23.33 -7.43
N GLU A 112 18.01 -24.54 -7.17
CA GLU A 112 18.11 -25.69 -8.07
C GLU A 112 17.31 -25.48 -9.37
N ASP A 113 16.18 -24.76 -9.29
CA ASP A 113 15.28 -24.54 -10.44
C ASP A 113 15.82 -23.52 -11.45
N CYS A 114 16.53 -22.48 -10.97
CA CYS A 114 17.13 -21.50 -11.88
C CYS A 114 18.47 -21.97 -12.46
N PHE A 115 19.19 -22.87 -11.79
CA PHE A 115 20.55 -23.28 -12.20
C PHE A 115 20.56 -23.90 -13.61
N PHE A 116 19.48 -24.58 -14.00
CA PHE A 116 19.34 -25.22 -15.30
C PHE A 116 18.76 -24.31 -16.40
N LYS A 117 18.22 -23.13 -16.05
CA LYS A 117 17.72 -22.15 -17.03
C LYS A 117 18.88 -21.28 -17.55
N GLY A 118 19.61 -21.80 -18.53
CA GLY A 118 20.48 -21.17 -19.56
C GLY A 118 21.25 -19.86 -19.30
N LYS A 119 20.63 -18.82 -18.70
CA LYS A 119 21.20 -17.48 -18.55
C LYS A 119 22.34 -17.37 -17.54
N TRP A 120 22.43 -18.28 -16.57
CA TRP A 120 23.55 -18.30 -15.61
C TRP A 120 24.83 -18.83 -16.26
N LEU A 121 24.70 -19.87 -17.10
CA LEU A 121 25.78 -20.40 -17.92
C LEU A 121 26.35 -19.33 -18.87
N ASP A 122 25.50 -18.53 -19.51
CA ASP A 122 26.00 -17.44 -20.38
C ASP A 122 26.80 -16.39 -19.61
N LYS A 123 26.39 -16.01 -18.40
CA LYS A 123 27.14 -15.04 -17.56
C LYS A 123 28.44 -15.62 -17.02
N VAL A 124 28.43 -16.89 -16.61
CA VAL A 124 29.63 -17.58 -16.11
C VAL A 124 30.61 -17.84 -17.25
N TRP A 125 30.14 -18.27 -18.42
CA TRP A 125 30.96 -18.51 -19.60
C TRP A 125 31.61 -17.20 -20.10
N ASN A 126 30.87 -16.09 -20.15
CA ASN A 126 31.44 -14.77 -20.49
C ASN A 126 32.45 -14.24 -19.44
N THR A 127 32.29 -14.63 -18.17
CA THR A 127 33.22 -14.28 -17.08
C THR A 127 34.47 -15.15 -17.12
N LEU A 128 34.33 -16.45 -17.45
CA LEU A 128 35.44 -17.39 -17.63
C LEU A 128 36.29 -17.04 -18.87
N ILE A 129 35.67 -16.61 -19.97
CA ILE A 129 36.41 -16.15 -21.16
C ILE A 129 37.28 -14.93 -20.85
N ARG A 130 36.79 -14.00 -20.01
CA ARG A 130 37.56 -12.84 -19.53
C ARG A 130 38.73 -13.21 -18.60
N CYS A 131 38.82 -14.44 -18.13
CA CYS A 131 39.95 -14.93 -17.35
C CYS A 131 40.93 -15.78 -18.17
N ILE A 132 40.55 -16.18 -19.39
CA ILE A 132 41.38 -16.99 -20.31
C ILE A 132 42.08 -16.12 -21.37
N PHE A 133 41.52 -14.94 -21.66
CA PHE A 133 42.17 -13.85 -22.41
C PHE A 133 42.55 -12.71 -21.46
#